data_AF-A0A420MGF8-F1
#
_entry.id   AF-A0A420MGF8-F1
#
_cell.length_a   1.000
_cell.length_b   1.000
_cell.length_c   1.000
_cell.angle_alpha   90.00
_cell.angle_beta   90.00
_cell.angle_gamma   90.00
#
_symmetry.space_group_name_H-M   'P 1'
#
loop_
_entity.id
_entity.type
_entity.pdbx_description
1 polymer ?
#
loop_
_entity_poly.entity_id
_entity_poly.type
_entity_poly.pdbx_seq_one_letter_code
_entity_poly.pdbx_strand_id
1 'polypeptide(L)'
;MAFVTGVCSKATVVIQSQKRFLNVTDLHLSADGPGASVHRWNVQLGDGSSWLIYLTPTCMSERPILQITGKGTILGPKHFTGIVQVAKNPAGTAGIDVFNKAAGVYPVGATIPGTVSCRTGTYTLAWKKKGIEQRTLLITTKGTATATLADEFTMVEYELPTHIGFDPWSPRLGSVGSEGSAATVSQDAKAAIIKAAKVEFAQDITKLTNLTSKYYGGIAFSVYARAMYAIHNIGGDTTFTASSLAKLEPPFDKYVKNQEPNPLCYDGVWKGLVSSASYGNNDSLIDFGNTYYNDHNFHYGYYVYAAAIIAHFDPSWLSKNGGVNRIWVNNLIRDWSNPSAEDPFFPFSRSFDWFHGHSWARGVLEAPDGKDQESSAEDAFSTYAIKMWGKVIGDASLEARSNLQLAVTARSLQSYFLLASDNDVQPANLSGNRATGILWDRKINHTTYFGDDIAYIQGIHMLPIVPSSAYIRKPSFVREEWDQHFADNKSGSLNSDDFTGHIYVNLAIADKAGAFESHAFMRKQTTDSPYLSRSSLTWDLAYTAALGGSLASNVSVNSTRLWN
;
A
#
# COMPACT_ATOMS: atom_id res chain seq x y z
N MET A 1 -14.31 11.25 -9.95
CA MET A 1 -15.41 12.20 -10.23
C MET A 1 -16.28 11.63 -11.35
N ALA A 2 -17.61 11.77 -11.27
CA ALA A 2 -18.51 11.21 -12.29
C ALA A 2 -18.56 12.03 -13.60
N PHE A 3 -18.15 13.30 -13.54
CA PHE A 3 -18.07 14.20 -14.69
C PHE A 3 -16.63 14.64 -14.93
N VAL A 4 -16.23 14.77 -16.18
CA VAL A 4 -15.13 15.67 -16.56
C VAL A 4 -15.70 17.08 -16.59
N THR A 5 -15.09 18.02 -15.86
CA THR A 5 -15.58 19.39 -15.73
C THR A 5 -14.56 20.40 -16.26
N GLY A 6 -14.99 21.28 -17.17
CA GLY A 6 -14.23 22.43 -17.65
C GLY A 6 -14.87 23.74 -17.19
N VAL A 7 -14.07 24.67 -16.67
CA VAL A 7 -14.50 26.03 -16.32
C VAL A 7 -14.04 26.97 -17.42
N CYS A 8 -14.98 27.52 -18.18
CA CYS A 8 -14.72 28.35 -19.35
C CYS A 8 -14.87 29.83 -19.02
N SER A 9 -13.99 30.67 -19.58
CA SER A 9 -14.06 32.12 -19.52
C SER A 9 -13.92 32.70 -20.93
N LYS A 10 -15.00 33.32 -21.45
CA LYS A 10 -15.10 33.89 -22.80
C LYS A 10 -14.61 32.96 -23.93
N ALA A 11 -14.79 31.64 -23.76
CA ALA A 11 -14.28 30.62 -24.67
C ALA A 11 -15.36 30.15 -25.67
N THR A 12 -14.96 29.50 -26.77
CA THR A 12 -15.89 28.74 -27.61
C THR A 12 -15.93 27.31 -27.10
N VAL A 13 -17.12 26.79 -26.82
CA VAL A 13 -17.26 25.38 -26.41
C VAL A 13 -17.07 24.49 -27.64
N VAL A 14 -16.06 23.62 -27.59
CA VAL A 14 -15.78 22.64 -28.64
C VAL A 14 -15.57 21.28 -27.98
N ILE A 15 -16.33 20.28 -28.41
CA ILE A 15 -16.25 18.91 -27.90
C ILE A 15 -15.94 18.00 -29.08
N GLN A 16 -14.83 17.25 -29.00
CA GLN A 16 -14.34 16.42 -30.08
C GLN A 16 -14.26 14.95 -29.67
N SER A 17 -14.48 14.08 -30.65
CA SER A 17 -14.34 12.64 -30.48
C SER A 17 -13.66 12.04 -31.72
N GLN A 18 -12.78 11.06 -31.48
CA GLN A 18 -12.25 10.21 -32.55
C GLN A 18 -13.33 9.28 -33.14
N LYS A 19 -14.43 9.07 -32.41
CA LYS A 19 -15.62 8.35 -32.90
C LYS A 19 -16.62 9.36 -33.44
N ARG A 20 -17.37 8.97 -34.48
CA ARG A 20 -18.38 9.86 -35.05
C ARG A 20 -19.50 10.16 -34.05
N PHE A 21 -20.00 11.39 -34.01
CA PHE A 21 -21.25 11.70 -33.33
C PHE A 21 -22.43 11.28 -34.22
N LEU A 22 -23.35 10.50 -33.66
CA LEU A 22 -24.57 10.07 -34.36
C LEU A 22 -25.71 11.07 -34.14
N ASN A 23 -25.92 11.48 -32.88
CA ASN A 23 -26.93 12.47 -32.53
C ASN A 23 -26.50 13.29 -31.31
N VAL A 24 -27.09 14.47 -31.19
CA VAL A 24 -27.11 15.30 -29.98
C VAL A 24 -28.57 15.65 -29.74
N THR A 25 -29.14 15.16 -28.64
CA THR A 25 -30.56 15.31 -28.31
C THR A 25 -30.68 16.22 -27.11
N ASP A 26 -31.38 17.34 -27.29
CA ASP A 26 -31.67 18.25 -26.18
C ASP A 26 -32.65 17.56 -25.20
N LEU A 27 -32.26 17.48 -23.94
CA LEU A 27 -33.10 16.98 -22.86
C LEU A 27 -33.87 18.17 -22.26
N HIS A 28 -34.94 18.57 -22.94
CA HIS A 28 -35.85 19.60 -22.44
C HIS A 28 -36.57 19.09 -21.18
N LEU A 29 -36.29 19.69 -20.03
CA LEU A 29 -37.04 19.48 -18.78
C LEU A 29 -37.70 20.79 -18.34
N SER A 30 -38.92 20.69 -17.83
CA SER A 30 -39.71 21.77 -17.25
C SER A 30 -39.09 22.22 -15.92
N ALA A 31 -38.45 23.40 -15.94
CA ALA A 31 -38.00 24.17 -14.78
C ALA A 31 -37.17 23.41 -13.72
N ASP A 32 -35.84 23.48 -13.83
CA ASP A 32 -35.01 23.46 -12.62
C ASP A 32 -35.38 24.72 -11.80
N GLY A 33 -35.68 24.59 -10.51
CA GLY A 33 -36.05 25.69 -9.63
C GLY A 33 -35.07 26.89 -9.68
N PRO A 34 -35.47 28.06 -9.14
CA PRO A 34 -34.78 29.33 -9.39
C PRO A 34 -33.35 29.29 -8.86
N GLY A 35 -32.35 29.46 -9.74
CA GLY A 35 -30.97 29.68 -9.30
C GLY A 35 -29.85 29.54 -10.35
N ALA A 36 -29.92 28.57 -11.27
CA ALA A 36 -28.97 28.44 -12.38
C ALA A 36 -29.52 27.49 -13.47
N SER A 37 -29.53 27.95 -14.72
CA SER A 37 -30.01 27.16 -15.86
C SER A 37 -28.95 26.11 -16.24
N VAL A 38 -29.10 24.87 -15.77
CA VAL A 38 -28.30 23.75 -16.28
C VAL A 38 -28.95 23.22 -17.55
N HIS A 39 -28.26 23.39 -18.69
CA HIS A 39 -28.69 22.89 -19.99
C HIS A 39 -28.06 21.53 -20.27
N ARG A 40 -28.81 20.63 -20.92
CA ARG A 40 -28.54 19.19 -20.88
C ARG A 40 -28.74 18.56 -22.25
N TRP A 41 -27.82 17.71 -22.67
CA TRP A 41 -27.93 16.93 -23.91
C TRP A 41 -27.51 15.49 -23.71
N ASN A 42 -28.22 14.58 -24.37
CA ASN A 42 -27.76 13.21 -24.59
C ASN A 42 -27.04 13.12 -25.94
N VAL A 43 -25.89 12.45 -25.97
CA VAL A 43 -25.04 12.29 -27.15
C VAL A 43 -24.76 10.83 -27.40
N GLN A 44 -25.08 10.36 -28.61
CA GLN A 44 -24.77 9.02 -29.05
C GLN A 44 -23.55 9.03 -29.98
N LEU A 45 -22.57 8.16 -29.70
CA LEU A 45 -21.40 7.97 -30.56
C LEU A 45 -21.58 6.75 -31.48
N GLY A 46 -20.79 6.73 -32.56
CA GLY A 46 -20.81 5.67 -33.58
C GLY A 46 -20.36 4.30 -33.10
N ASP A 47 -19.76 4.21 -31.92
CA ASP A 47 -19.38 2.97 -31.25
C ASP A 47 -20.48 2.42 -30.33
N GLY A 48 -21.65 3.06 -30.29
CA GLY A 48 -22.77 2.66 -29.44
C GLY A 48 -22.73 3.25 -28.02
N SER A 49 -21.71 4.02 -27.65
CA SER A 49 -21.66 4.67 -26.34
C SER A 49 -22.60 5.88 -26.24
N SER A 50 -23.25 6.03 -25.08
CA SER A 50 -24.08 7.18 -24.71
C SER A 50 -23.35 8.07 -23.71
N TRP A 51 -23.46 9.37 -23.91
CA TRP A 51 -22.81 10.41 -23.13
C TRP A 51 -23.77 11.54 -22.82
N LEU A 52 -23.51 12.27 -21.75
CA LEU A 52 -24.27 13.44 -21.33
C LEU A 52 -23.36 14.67 -21.37
N ILE A 53 -23.89 15.76 -21.92
CA ILE A 53 -23.25 17.08 -21.93
C ILE A 53 -24.11 18.04 -21.12
N TYR A 54 -23.47 18.81 -20.25
CA TYR A 54 -24.10 19.85 -19.45
C TYR A 54 -23.41 21.19 -19.66
N LEU A 55 -24.20 22.25 -19.89
CA LEU A 55 -23.72 23.63 -19.92
C LEU A 55 -24.42 24.43 -18.82
N THR A 56 -23.64 25.05 -17.95
CA THR A 56 -24.13 25.93 -16.87
C THR A 56 -23.55 27.33 -17.07
N PRO A 57 -24.18 28.20 -17.89
CA PRO A 57 -23.71 29.56 -18.12
C PRO A 57 -23.85 30.43 -16.88
N THR A 58 -22.90 31.35 -16.67
CA THR A 58 -22.95 32.32 -15.55
C THR A 58 -23.69 33.62 -15.91
N CYS A 59 -23.67 34.02 -17.18
CA CYS A 59 -24.16 35.33 -17.62
C CYS A 59 -24.79 35.31 -19.03
N MET A 60 -25.48 34.21 -19.37
CA MET A 60 -26.17 34.06 -20.66
C MET A 60 -27.69 34.05 -20.43
N SER A 61 -28.41 34.91 -21.15
CA SER A 61 -29.88 34.98 -21.11
C SER A 61 -30.56 33.95 -22.00
N GLU A 62 -29.89 33.55 -23.08
CA GLU A 62 -30.40 32.57 -24.06
C GLU A 62 -29.93 31.16 -23.73
N ARG A 63 -30.74 30.18 -24.11
CA ARG A 63 -30.36 28.76 -24.02
C ARG A 63 -29.20 28.50 -24.99
N PRO A 64 -28.06 27.97 -24.52
CA PRO A 64 -26.96 27.62 -25.40
C PRO A 64 -27.37 26.49 -26.35
N ILE A 65 -26.84 26.51 -27.57
CA ILE A 65 -27.11 25.52 -28.62
C ILE A 65 -25.87 24.68 -28.83
N LEU A 66 -26.05 23.36 -28.97
CA LEU A 66 -25.01 22.43 -29.41
C LEU A 66 -25.35 21.91 -30.80
N GLN A 67 -24.39 21.97 -31.73
CA GLN A 67 -24.56 21.48 -33.09
C GLN A 67 -23.41 20.57 -33.48
N ILE A 68 -23.73 19.40 -34.05
CA ILE A 68 -22.72 18.54 -34.66
C ILE A 68 -22.22 19.23 -35.93
N THR A 69 -20.90 19.44 -36.02
CA THR A 69 -20.21 19.98 -37.20
C THR A 69 -19.22 18.94 -37.71
N GLY A 70 -19.41 18.42 -38.92
CA GLY A 70 -18.61 17.32 -39.45
C GLY A 70 -18.90 16.00 -38.73
N LYS A 71 -17.95 15.04 -38.78
CA LYS A 71 -18.16 13.69 -38.21
C LYS A 71 -17.85 13.60 -36.70
N GLY A 72 -16.89 14.37 -36.20
CA GLY A 72 -16.31 14.17 -34.85
C GLY A 72 -16.26 15.41 -33.97
N THR A 73 -17.04 16.46 -34.29
CA THR A 73 -17.04 17.71 -33.52
C THR A 73 -18.47 18.13 -33.18
N ILE A 74 -18.69 18.54 -31.93
CA ILE A 74 -19.84 19.32 -31.49
C ILE A 74 -19.34 20.73 -31.19
N LEU A 75 -19.97 21.71 -31.84
CA LEU A 75 -19.73 23.13 -31.63
C LEU A 75 -20.84 23.69 -30.73
N GLY A 76 -20.44 24.36 -29.66
CA GLY A 76 -21.33 25.07 -28.74
C GLY A 76 -21.24 26.59 -28.87
N PRO A 77 -21.76 27.34 -27.88
CA PRO A 77 -21.76 28.80 -27.91
C PRO A 77 -20.35 29.40 -27.96
N LYS A 78 -20.22 30.53 -28.66
CA LYS A 78 -19.04 31.41 -28.63
C LYS A 78 -19.10 32.31 -27.40
N HIS A 79 -17.94 32.76 -26.93
CA HIS A 79 -17.81 33.66 -25.76
C HIS A 79 -18.49 33.12 -24.49
N PHE A 80 -18.60 31.80 -24.37
CA PHE A 80 -19.18 31.11 -23.24
C PHE A 80 -18.35 31.34 -21.98
N THR A 81 -19.02 31.75 -20.92
CA THR A 81 -18.50 31.82 -19.56
C THR A 81 -19.41 30.99 -18.67
N GLY A 82 -18.84 30.00 -18.00
CA GLY A 82 -19.59 29.02 -17.23
C GLY A 82 -18.93 27.65 -17.19
N ILE A 83 -19.71 26.65 -16.80
CA ILE A 83 -19.24 25.28 -16.58
C ILE A 83 -19.69 24.39 -17.75
N VAL A 84 -18.77 23.58 -18.27
CA VAL A 84 -19.05 22.49 -19.20
C VAL A 84 -18.77 21.17 -18.49
N GLN A 85 -19.74 20.26 -18.45
CA GLN A 85 -19.54 18.92 -17.90
C GLN A 85 -19.88 17.84 -18.91
N VAL A 86 -19.06 16.79 -18.95
CA VAL A 86 -19.26 15.63 -19.82
C VAL A 86 -19.17 14.35 -18.97
N ALA A 87 -20.11 13.43 -19.16
CA ALA A 87 -20.15 12.16 -18.46
C ALA A 87 -20.54 11.01 -19.41
N LYS A 88 -19.91 9.85 -19.25
CA LYS A 88 -20.34 8.62 -19.94
C LYS A 88 -21.56 8.07 -19.21
N ASN A 89 -22.60 7.68 -19.95
CA ASN A 89 -23.86 7.18 -19.41
C ASN A 89 -24.16 5.76 -19.91
N PRO A 90 -23.60 4.72 -19.29
CA PRO A 90 -23.91 3.34 -19.66
C PRO A 90 -25.33 2.90 -19.24
N ALA A 91 -25.99 3.63 -18.35
CA ALA A 91 -27.27 3.26 -17.75
C ALA A 91 -28.51 3.81 -18.49
N GLY A 92 -28.32 4.46 -19.66
CA GLY A 92 -29.41 5.00 -20.46
C GLY A 92 -30.30 5.97 -19.66
N THR A 93 -31.61 5.83 -19.76
CA THR A 93 -32.58 6.73 -19.11
C THR A 93 -32.42 6.79 -17.60
N ALA A 94 -32.15 5.67 -16.92
CA ALA A 94 -31.94 5.65 -15.47
C ALA A 94 -30.73 6.49 -15.06
N GLY A 95 -29.66 6.47 -15.87
CA GLY A 95 -28.50 7.31 -15.64
C GLY A 95 -28.79 8.80 -15.85
N ILE A 96 -29.61 9.17 -16.84
CA ILE A 96 -29.99 10.57 -17.09
C ILE A 96 -30.54 11.22 -15.82
N ASP A 97 -31.47 10.55 -15.13
CA ASP A 97 -32.08 11.09 -13.90
C ASP A 97 -31.07 11.29 -12.78
N VAL A 98 -30.10 10.39 -12.64
CA VAL A 98 -29.03 10.48 -11.62
C VAL A 98 -28.06 11.62 -11.94
N PHE A 99 -27.52 11.66 -13.16
CA PHE A 99 -26.57 12.70 -13.59
C PHE A 99 -27.22 14.09 -13.56
N ASN A 100 -28.50 14.21 -13.91
CA ASN A 100 -29.21 15.50 -13.91
C ASN A 100 -29.31 16.15 -12.53
N LYS A 101 -29.36 15.36 -11.46
CA LYS A 101 -29.41 15.84 -10.07
C LYS A 101 -28.08 16.43 -9.60
N ALA A 102 -26.96 15.96 -10.15
CA ALA A 102 -25.61 16.40 -9.79
C ALA A 102 -24.97 17.37 -10.79
N ALA A 103 -25.57 17.58 -11.96
CA ALA A 103 -25.02 18.50 -12.95
C ALA A 103 -24.95 19.94 -12.40
N GLY A 104 -23.92 20.68 -12.79
CA GLY A 104 -23.63 22.04 -12.35
C GLY A 104 -22.76 22.15 -11.08
N VAL A 105 -22.52 21.06 -10.36
CA VAL A 105 -21.58 21.01 -9.21
C VAL A 105 -20.38 20.13 -9.54
N TYR A 106 -19.21 20.48 -9.01
CA TYR A 106 -17.97 19.71 -9.21
C TYR A 106 -17.03 19.81 -8.00
N PRO A 107 -16.22 18.76 -7.74
CA PRO A 107 -15.24 18.79 -6.66
C PRO A 107 -14.03 19.63 -7.05
N VAL A 108 -13.43 20.33 -6.08
CA VAL A 108 -12.18 21.09 -6.23
C VAL A 108 -11.09 20.67 -5.24
N GLY A 109 -11.38 19.71 -4.38
CA GLY A 109 -10.47 19.14 -3.39
C GLY A 109 -11.23 18.33 -2.35
N ALA A 110 -10.51 17.74 -1.42
CA ALA A 110 -11.08 17.08 -0.25
C ALA A 110 -10.23 17.35 0.99
N THR A 111 -10.86 17.31 2.16
CA THR A 111 -10.17 17.11 3.44
C THR A 111 -10.38 15.68 3.90
N ILE A 112 -9.38 15.09 4.56
CA ILE A 112 -9.42 13.69 5.00
C ILE A 112 -9.23 13.62 6.52
N PRO A 113 -10.23 14.03 7.32
CA PRO A 113 -10.16 13.79 8.76
C PRO A 113 -10.28 12.29 9.05
N GLY A 114 -9.56 11.84 10.07
CA GLY A 114 -9.62 10.47 10.56
C GLY A 114 -9.69 10.42 12.08
N THR A 115 -10.37 9.42 12.61
CA THR A 115 -10.46 9.19 14.05
C THR A 115 -10.25 7.71 14.37
N VAL A 116 -9.69 7.43 15.54
CA VAL A 116 -9.55 6.08 16.06
C VAL A 116 -10.10 6.06 17.47
N SER A 117 -11.01 5.14 17.73
CA SER A 117 -11.58 4.88 19.04
C SER A 117 -11.54 3.39 19.31
N CYS A 118 -10.75 2.98 20.29
CA CYS A 118 -10.48 1.57 20.61
C CYS A 118 -10.01 0.78 19.37
N ARG A 119 -10.84 -0.14 18.86
CA ARG A 119 -10.55 -0.97 17.68
C ARG A 119 -11.24 -0.47 16.41
N THR A 120 -12.00 0.61 16.47
CA THR A 120 -12.69 1.16 15.32
C THR A 120 -11.97 2.42 14.85
N GLY A 121 -11.62 2.46 13.57
CA GLY A 121 -11.07 3.63 12.91
C GLY A 121 -11.99 4.11 11.80
N THR A 122 -12.05 5.42 11.60
CA THR A 122 -12.78 6.04 10.50
C THR A 122 -11.92 7.05 9.79
N TYR A 123 -12.15 7.22 8.49
CA TYR A 123 -11.67 8.38 7.75
C TYR A 123 -12.75 8.86 6.78
N THR A 124 -12.83 10.17 6.57
CA THR A 124 -13.89 10.78 5.75
C THR A 124 -13.28 11.48 4.55
N LEU A 125 -13.74 11.16 3.35
CA LEU A 125 -13.44 11.96 2.15
C LEU A 125 -14.45 13.11 2.06
N ALA A 126 -14.17 14.23 2.72
CA ALA A 126 -15.07 15.38 2.75
C ALA A 126 -14.75 16.35 1.60
N TRP A 127 -15.62 16.40 0.59
CA TRP A 127 -15.35 17.11 -0.66
C TRP A 127 -15.61 18.61 -0.55
N LYS A 128 -14.68 19.41 -1.10
CA LYS A 128 -14.91 20.84 -1.37
C LYS A 128 -15.53 20.99 -2.76
N LYS A 129 -16.60 21.78 -2.85
CA LYS A 129 -17.41 21.94 -4.07
C LYS A 129 -17.28 23.34 -4.65
N LYS A 130 -17.55 23.47 -5.96
CA LYS A 130 -17.83 24.74 -6.65
C LYS A 130 -18.95 24.55 -7.68
N GLY A 131 -19.48 25.67 -8.19
CA GLY A 131 -20.60 25.69 -9.12
C GLY A 131 -21.92 25.88 -8.38
N ILE A 132 -22.90 25.00 -8.63
CA ILE A 132 -24.18 24.99 -7.90
C ILE A 132 -23.99 24.19 -6.60
N GLU A 133 -23.33 24.78 -5.61
CA GLU A 133 -22.86 24.09 -4.39
C GLU A 133 -23.97 23.45 -3.54
N GLN A 134 -25.23 23.83 -3.75
CA GLN A 134 -26.43 23.29 -3.12
C GLN A 134 -26.79 21.89 -3.64
N ARG A 135 -26.22 21.47 -4.78
CA ARG A 135 -26.37 20.12 -5.34
C ARG A 135 -25.34 19.17 -4.72
N THR A 136 -25.71 17.90 -4.63
CA THR A 136 -24.84 16.82 -4.15
C THR A 136 -23.90 16.36 -5.26
N LEU A 137 -22.66 16.02 -4.92
CA LEU A 137 -21.73 15.44 -5.89
C LEU A 137 -22.13 14.01 -6.28
N LEU A 138 -21.97 13.69 -7.57
CA LEU A 138 -22.00 12.32 -8.06
C LEU A 138 -20.57 11.78 -8.15
N ILE A 139 -20.31 10.68 -7.45
CA ILE A 139 -19.00 10.03 -7.42
C ILE A 139 -19.10 8.58 -7.90
N THR A 140 -18.08 8.15 -8.62
CA THR A 140 -17.88 6.76 -9.09
C THR A 140 -16.65 6.18 -8.39
N THR A 141 -16.69 4.88 -8.08
CA THR A 141 -15.58 4.12 -7.50
C THR A 141 -14.72 3.45 -8.58
N LYS A 142 -13.52 2.95 -8.22
CA LYS A 142 -12.69 2.10 -9.09
C LYS A 142 -13.21 0.66 -9.00
N GLY A 143 -13.79 0.14 -10.09
CA GLY A 143 -14.46 -1.17 -10.14
C GLY A 143 -15.91 -1.06 -10.66
N THR A 144 -16.73 -2.08 -10.41
CA THR A 144 -18.18 -1.99 -10.65
C THR A 144 -18.78 -0.90 -9.77
N ALA A 145 -19.05 0.26 -10.36
CA ALA A 145 -19.46 1.45 -9.63
C ALA A 145 -20.99 1.59 -9.61
N THR A 146 -21.55 1.78 -8.42
CA THR A 146 -22.88 2.38 -8.26
C THR A 146 -22.69 3.89 -8.16
N ALA A 147 -23.21 4.63 -9.13
CA ALA A 147 -23.14 6.08 -9.11
C ALA A 147 -23.89 6.60 -7.86
N THR A 148 -23.16 7.20 -6.93
CA THR A 148 -23.68 7.59 -5.61
C THR A 148 -23.65 9.09 -5.46
N LEU A 149 -24.79 9.66 -5.05
CA LEU A 149 -24.88 11.07 -4.67
C LEU A 149 -24.45 11.22 -3.22
N ALA A 150 -23.25 11.77 -2.98
CA ALA A 150 -22.76 12.04 -1.64
C ALA A 150 -21.78 13.22 -1.64
N ASP A 151 -21.85 14.06 -0.62
CA ASP A 151 -20.88 15.14 -0.38
C ASP A 151 -19.68 14.67 0.48
N GLU A 152 -19.80 13.52 1.11
CA GLU A 152 -18.74 12.87 1.87
C GLU A 152 -18.88 11.34 1.88
N PHE A 153 -17.75 10.64 2.01
CA PHE A 153 -17.72 9.21 2.29
C PHE A 153 -16.98 8.96 3.59
N THR A 154 -17.68 8.45 4.60
CA THR A 154 -17.04 7.95 5.82
C THR A 154 -16.77 6.47 5.66
N MET A 155 -15.49 6.13 5.57
CA MET A 155 -15.01 4.76 5.57
C MET A 155 -14.79 4.30 7.01
N VAL A 156 -15.19 3.07 7.32
CA VAL A 156 -15.10 2.51 8.66
C VAL A 156 -14.32 1.20 8.62
N GLU A 157 -13.33 1.07 9.50
CA GLU A 157 -12.62 -0.17 9.80
C GLU A 157 -12.95 -0.56 11.25
N TYR A 158 -13.69 -1.66 11.42
CA TYR A 158 -14.19 -2.06 12.74
C TYR A 158 -13.13 -2.75 13.61
N GLU A 159 -12.09 -3.30 12.98
CA GLU A 159 -11.19 -4.25 13.61
C GLU A 159 -9.72 -3.90 13.35
N LEU A 160 -9.32 -2.75 13.86
CA LEU A 160 -7.95 -2.28 13.76
C LEU A 160 -6.96 -3.27 14.38
N PRO A 161 -5.78 -3.46 13.78
CA PRO A 161 -4.77 -4.44 14.21
C PRO A 161 -4.02 -4.02 15.48
N THR A 162 -4.64 -3.31 16.43
CA THR A 162 -4.03 -2.70 17.63
C THR A 162 -3.20 -3.63 18.49
N HIS A 163 -3.47 -4.93 18.43
CA HIS A 163 -2.83 -5.97 19.23
C HIS A 163 -1.65 -6.66 18.54
N ILE A 164 -1.37 -6.34 17.26
CA ILE A 164 -0.18 -6.86 16.54
C ILE A 164 1.05 -6.05 16.99
N GLY A 165 2.04 -6.74 17.56
CA GLY A 165 3.36 -6.19 17.94
C GLY A 165 4.50 -6.91 17.21
N PHE A 166 5.70 -6.90 17.79
CA PHE A 166 6.89 -7.53 17.17
C PHE A 166 6.88 -9.07 17.17
N ASP A 167 6.11 -9.69 18.07
CA ASP A 167 5.95 -11.14 18.11
C ASP A 167 5.22 -11.68 16.88
N PRO A 168 5.58 -12.89 16.40
CA PRO A 168 4.76 -13.62 15.43
C PRO A 168 3.28 -13.59 15.81
N TRP A 169 2.44 -13.33 14.83
CA TRP A 169 1.01 -13.17 15.04
C TRP A 169 0.22 -13.86 13.94
N SER A 170 -0.92 -14.44 14.30
CA SER A 170 -1.91 -14.89 13.31
C SER A 170 -3.34 -14.74 13.86
N PRO A 171 -4.37 -14.67 12.99
CA PRO A 171 -5.75 -14.71 13.44
C PRO A 171 -6.08 -15.94 14.30
N ARG A 172 -5.46 -17.09 14.00
CA ARG A 172 -5.66 -18.36 14.72
C ARG A 172 -5.14 -18.36 16.15
N LEU A 173 -4.01 -17.70 16.39
CA LEU A 173 -3.24 -17.84 17.63
C LEU A 173 -3.11 -16.55 18.43
N GLY A 174 -3.39 -15.39 17.82
CA GLY A 174 -2.96 -14.10 18.37
C GLY A 174 -1.44 -13.98 18.35
N SER A 175 -0.90 -13.22 19.31
CA SER A 175 0.56 -13.06 19.50
C SER A 175 1.14 -14.33 20.12
N VAL A 176 2.22 -14.85 19.54
CA VAL A 176 2.89 -16.09 19.94
C VAL A 176 4.41 -15.98 19.76
N GLY A 177 5.17 -16.77 20.50
CA GLY A 177 6.62 -16.87 20.40
C GLY A 177 7.31 -16.50 21.71
N SER A 178 7.09 -15.27 22.19
CA SER A 178 7.75 -14.77 23.39
C SER A 178 7.04 -15.12 24.70
N GLU A 179 7.73 -14.90 25.82
CA GLU A 179 7.15 -15.03 27.16
C GLU A 179 6.01 -14.02 27.36
N GLY A 180 4.89 -14.47 27.95
CA GLY A 180 3.69 -13.64 28.14
C GLY A 180 2.76 -13.56 26.91
N SER A 181 3.17 -14.13 25.78
CA SER A 181 2.30 -14.35 24.62
C SER A 181 1.37 -15.55 24.81
N ALA A 182 0.50 -15.85 23.83
CA ALA A 182 -0.43 -16.98 23.95
C ALA A 182 0.28 -18.34 23.97
N ALA A 183 1.52 -18.42 23.48
CA ALA A 183 2.30 -19.66 23.39
C ALA A 183 3.78 -19.38 23.19
N THR A 184 4.66 -20.18 23.80
CA THR A 184 6.10 -20.13 23.51
C THR A 184 6.52 -21.26 22.59
N VAL A 185 7.62 -21.07 21.87
CA VAL A 185 8.24 -22.14 21.07
C VAL A 185 8.89 -23.23 21.95
N SER A 186 9.03 -24.44 21.43
CA SER A 186 9.65 -25.59 22.10
C SER A 186 11.13 -25.35 22.43
N GLN A 187 11.71 -26.13 23.35
CA GLN A 187 13.14 -26.02 23.67
C GLN A 187 14.03 -26.31 22.46
N ASP A 188 13.64 -27.29 21.62
CA ASP A 188 14.37 -27.61 20.40
C ASP A 188 14.34 -26.46 19.37
N ALA A 189 13.23 -25.74 19.29
CA ALA A 189 13.10 -24.55 18.47
C ALA A 189 13.96 -23.40 19.02
N LYS A 190 13.92 -23.13 20.34
CA LYS A 190 14.78 -22.13 20.99
C LYS A 190 16.25 -22.38 20.70
N ALA A 191 16.70 -23.63 20.82
CA ALA A 191 18.08 -24.02 20.55
C ALA A 191 18.49 -23.72 19.09
N ALA A 192 17.62 -23.97 18.11
CA ALA A 192 17.92 -23.67 16.70
C ALA A 192 17.91 -22.17 16.39
N ILE A 193 16.98 -21.41 16.98
CA ILE A 193 16.95 -19.94 16.86
C ILE A 193 18.26 -19.36 17.38
N ILE A 194 18.68 -19.74 18.59
CA ILE A 194 19.95 -19.28 19.19
C ILE A 194 21.15 -19.69 18.33
N LYS A 195 21.15 -20.92 17.81
CA LYS A 195 22.24 -21.41 16.94
C LYS A 195 22.35 -20.57 15.66
N ALA A 196 21.24 -20.33 14.96
CA ALA A 196 21.24 -19.53 13.74
C ALA A 196 21.69 -18.08 14.00
N ALA A 197 21.18 -17.47 15.07
CA ALA A 197 21.53 -16.10 15.44
C ALA A 197 23.02 -15.92 15.69
N LYS A 198 23.66 -16.87 16.38
CA LYS A 198 25.11 -16.82 16.63
C LYS A 198 25.92 -16.82 15.33
N VAL A 199 25.45 -17.50 14.29
CA VAL A 199 26.10 -17.50 12.97
C VAL A 199 25.82 -16.20 12.22
N GLU A 200 24.57 -15.71 12.20
CA GLU A 200 24.22 -14.44 11.56
C GLU A 200 25.00 -13.27 12.17
N PHE A 201 25.01 -13.14 13.50
CA PHE A 201 25.75 -12.08 14.17
C PHE A 201 27.27 -12.27 14.15
N ALA A 202 27.80 -13.43 13.76
CA ALA A 202 29.25 -13.59 13.53
C ALA A 202 29.72 -12.94 12.22
N GLN A 203 28.80 -12.59 11.32
CA GLN A 203 29.13 -11.94 10.05
C GLN A 203 29.53 -10.47 10.25
N ASP A 204 30.18 -9.90 9.23
CA ASP A 204 30.53 -8.48 9.19
C ASP A 204 29.31 -7.63 8.81
N ILE A 205 28.50 -7.30 9.82
CA ILE A 205 27.28 -6.49 9.66
C ILE A 205 27.62 -5.11 9.10
N THR A 206 28.77 -4.53 9.45
CA THR A 206 29.20 -3.23 8.91
C THR A 206 29.37 -3.30 7.40
N LYS A 207 30.04 -4.34 6.90
CA LYS A 207 30.18 -4.56 5.45
C LYS A 207 28.84 -4.85 4.78
N LEU A 208 28.02 -5.72 5.36
CA LEU A 208 26.76 -6.19 4.77
C LEU A 208 25.66 -5.12 4.71
N THR A 209 25.74 -4.11 5.58
CA THR A 209 24.81 -2.98 5.59
C THR A 209 25.36 -1.74 4.87
N ASN A 210 26.64 -1.67 4.55
CA ASN A 210 27.27 -0.54 3.86
C ASN A 210 27.13 -0.64 2.34
N LEU A 211 25.90 -0.51 1.85
CA LEU A 211 25.53 -0.69 0.44
C LEU A 211 25.19 0.64 -0.25
N THR A 212 25.24 0.65 -1.58
CA THR A 212 24.89 1.84 -2.41
C THR A 212 23.38 2.00 -2.60
N SER A 213 22.61 0.92 -2.50
CA SER A 213 21.15 0.95 -2.65
C SER A 213 20.46 1.15 -1.30
N LYS A 214 19.49 2.07 -1.24
CA LYS A 214 18.62 2.24 -0.06
C LYS A 214 17.75 1.02 0.17
N TYR A 215 17.30 0.37 -0.89
CA TYR A 215 16.52 -0.85 -0.80
C TYR A 215 17.29 -1.95 -0.08
N TYR A 216 18.44 -2.35 -0.63
CA TYR A 216 19.21 -3.46 -0.08
C TYR A 216 19.83 -3.13 1.28
N GLY A 217 20.26 -1.88 1.50
CA GLY A 217 20.76 -1.43 2.80
C GLY A 217 19.71 -1.53 3.90
N GLY A 218 18.48 -1.07 3.63
CA GLY A 218 17.36 -1.16 4.56
C GLY A 218 17.02 -2.60 4.91
N ILE A 219 16.89 -3.45 3.87
CA ILE A 219 16.65 -4.88 4.04
C ILE A 219 17.70 -5.51 4.96
N ALA A 220 18.99 -5.26 4.70
CA ALA A 220 20.08 -5.81 5.50
C ALA A 220 19.95 -5.43 6.98
N PHE A 221 19.65 -4.17 7.32
CA PHE A 221 19.38 -3.79 8.71
C PHE A 221 18.17 -4.53 9.29
N SER A 222 17.09 -4.64 8.53
CA SER A 222 15.86 -5.31 9.00
C SER A 222 16.05 -6.80 9.27
N VAL A 223 16.92 -7.49 8.51
CA VAL A 223 17.28 -8.90 8.70
C VAL A 223 17.89 -9.07 10.09
N TYR A 224 18.91 -8.29 10.42
CA TYR A 224 19.59 -8.36 11.72
C TYR A 224 18.72 -7.86 12.87
N ALA A 225 17.86 -6.87 12.64
CA ALA A 225 16.90 -6.41 13.63
C ALA A 225 15.89 -7.51 13.99
N ARG A 226 15.32 -8.21 12.98
CA ARG A 226 14.44 -9.37 13.21
C ARG A 226 15.16 -10.52 13.91
N ALA A 227 16.40 -10.81 13.51
CA ALA A 227 17.25 -11.81 14.16
C ALA A 227 17.46 -11.49 15.65
N MET A 228 17.74 -10.22 15.97
CA MET A 228 17.92 -9.73 17.34
C MET A 228 16.66 -9.95 18.18
N TYR A 229 15.49 -9.59 17.64
CA TYR A 229 14.23 -9.81 18.34
C TYR A 229 13.96 -11.31 18.56
N ALA A 230 14.18 -12.13 17.54
CA ALA A 230 13.97 -13.57 17.62
C ALA A 230 14.89 -14.26 18.65
N ILE A 231 16.19 -13.97 18.68
CA ILE A 231 17.09 -14.57 19.70
C ILE A 231 16.71 -14.14 21.11
N HIS A 232 16.37 -12.86 21.32
CA HIS A 232 16.06 -12.33 22.64
C HIS A 232 14.68 -12.79 23.12
N ASN A 233 13.61 -12.41 22.44
CA ASN A 233 12.25 -12.56 22.94
C ASN A 233 11.70 -13.98 22.76
N ILE A 234 12.10 -14.68 21.70
CA ILE A 234 11.53 -16.00 21.34
C ILE A 234 12.50 -17.12 21.73
N GLY A 235 13.77 -16.96 21.39
CA GLY A 235 14.86 -17.86 21.81
C GLY A 235 15.13 -17.80 23.30
N GLY A 236 14.93 -16.65 23.94
CA GLY A 236 15.12 -16.45 25.38
C GLY A 236 16.57 -16.20 25.80
N ASP A 237 17.50 -15.94 24.86
CA ASP A 237 18.90 -15.64 25.18
C ASP A 237 19.11 -14.13 25.31
N THR A 238 18.80 -13.60 26.51
CA THR A 238 18.94 -12.17 26.82
C THR A 238 20.40 -11.73 26.94
N THR A 239 21.35 -12.66 27.10
CA THR A 239 22.78 -12.35 27.23
C THR A 239 23.37 -11.78 25.94
N PHE A 240 22.74 -12.07 24.80
CA PHE A 240 23.20 -11.67 23.48
C PHE A 240 22.72 -10.27 23.05
N THR A 241 21.87 -9.62 23.85
CA THR A 241 21.26 -8.31 23.53
C THR A 241 22.32 -7.23 23.34
N ALA A 242 23.20 -7.05 24.33
CA ALA A 242 24.22 -6.02 24.32
C ALA A 242 25.21 -6.22 23.17
N SER A 243 25.62 -7.46 22.90
CA SER A 243 26.51 -7.78 21.78
C SER A 243 25.84 -7.60 20.41
N SER A 244 24.53 -7.82 20.31
CA SER A 244 23.77 -7.58 19.08
C SER A 244 23.63 -6.09 18.79
N LEU A 245 23.25 -5.30 19.80
CA LEU A 245 23.19 -3.84 19.70
C LEU A 245 24.55 -3.24 19.33
N ALA A 246 25.62 -3.69 19.98
CA ALA A 246 26.98 -3.22 19.68
C ALA A 246 27.42 -3.49 18.23
N LYS A 247 26.78 -4.43 17.52
CA LYS A 247 27.04 -4.71 16.10
C LYS A 247 26.07 -3.99 15.15
N LEU A 248 24.85 -3.68 15.60
CA LEU A 248 23.81 -3.03 14.81
C LEU A 248 23.89 -1.50 14.86
N GLU A 249 24.13 -0.92 16.04
CA GLU A 249 24.10 0.53 16.21
C GLU A 249 25.21 1.27 15.44
N PRO A 250 26.49 0.85 15.48
CA PRO A 250 27.54 1.60 14.78
C PRO A 250 27.33 1.73 13.27
N PRO A 251 26.98 0.67 12.51
CA PRO A 251 26.68 0.84 11.09
C PRO A 251 25.38 1.61 10.86
N PHE A 252 24.36 1.50 11.73
CA PHE A 252 23.13 2.29 11.59
C PHE A 252 23.39 3.79 11.83
N ASP A 253 24.27 4.12 12.78
CA ASP A 253 24.68 5.50 13.09
C ASP A 253 25.36 6.18 11.89
N LYS A 254 26.00 5.41 11.00
CA LYS A 254 26.54 5.91 9.72
C LYS A 254 25.43 6.50 8.84
N TYR A 255 24.26 5.84 8.79
CA TYR A 255 23.09 6.32 8.02
C TYR A 255 22.42 7.52 8.69
N VAL A 256 22.31 7.51 10.02
CA VAL A 256 21.79 8.68 10.77
C VAL A 256 22.65 9.91 10.55
N LYS A 257 23.98 9.73 10.46
CA LYS A 257 24.95 10.78 10.14
C LYS A 257 25.03 11.13 8.65
N ASN A 258 24.25 10.47 7.79
CA ASN A 258 24.24 10.65 6.34
C ASN A 258 25.62 10.41 5.70
N GLN A 259 26.35 9.40 6.18
CA GLN A 259 27.72 9.04 5.77
C GLN A 259 27.79 7.74 4.95
N GLU A 260 26.66 7.13 4.65
CA GLU A 260 26.54 5.97 3.76
C GLU A 260 26.94 6.29 2.31
N PRO A 261 27.25 5.28 1.46
CA PRO A 261 27.84 5.52 0.14
C PRO A 261 27.06 6.46 -0.78
N ASN A 262 25.73 6.33 -0.80
CA ASN A 262 24.82 7.24 -1.51
C ASN A 262 23.94 7.95 -0.47
N PRO A 263 24.35 9.09 0.11
CA PRO A 263 23.59 9.77 1.15
C PRO A 263 22.21 10.25 0.68
N LEU A 264 21.31 10.53 1.63
CA LEU A 264 20.04 11.20 1.34
C LEU A 264 20.26 12.71 1.16
N CYS A 265 19.54 13.29 0.19
CA CYS A 265 19.44 14.71 -0.06
C CYS A 265 17.99 15.16 0.13
N TYR A 266 17.80 16.37 0.67
CA TYR A 266 16.49 17.00 0.69
C TYR A 266 16.26 17.78 -0.61
N ASP A 267 15.25 17.41 -1.36
CA ASP A 267 14.82 18.12 -2.55
C ASP A 267 13.85 19.25 -2.18
N GLY A 268 14.30 20.49 -2.39
CA GLY A 268 13.54 21.70 -2.11
C GLY A 268 12.37 21.96 -3.06
N VAL A 269 12.30 21.28 -4.21
CA VAL A 269 11.24 21.44 -5.23
C VAL A 269 10.05 20.54 -4.91
N TRP A 270 10.26 19.22 -4.87
CA TRP A 270 9.19 18.25 -4.58
C TRP A 270 9.07 17.87 -3.10
N LYS A 271 9.85 18.56 -2.25
CA LYS A 271 9.74 18.56 -0.78
C LYS A 271 9.88 17.16 -0.19
N GLY A 272 11.02 16.49 -0.40
CA GLY A 272 11.22 15.12 0.05
C GLY A 272 12.68 14.69 0.15
N LEU A 273 12.89 13.48 0.65
CA LEU A 273 14.20 12.86 0.83
C LEU A 273 14.48 11.88 -0.31
N VAL A 274 15.54 12.11 -1.06
CA VAL A 274 15.93 11.29 -2.21
C VAL A 274 17.36 10.79 -2.07
N SER A 275 17.64 9.58 -2.55
CA SER A 275 19.01 9.08 -2.69
C SER A 275 19.83 9.96 -3.63
N SER A 276 21.09 10.22 -3.29
CA SER A 276 22.02 10.93 -4.18
C SER A 276 22.49 10.09 -5.37
N ALA A 277 22.00 8.85 -5.51
CA ALA A 277 22.60 7.85 -6.40
C ALA A 277 22.53 8.22 -7.89
N SER A 278 21.53 8.99 -8.33
CA SER A 278 21.46 9.50 -9.71
C SER A 278 22.16 10.85 -9.91
N TYR A 279 22.74 11.46 -8.87
CA TYR A 279 23.40 12.76 -9.01
C TYR A 279 24.78 12.60 -9.67
N GLY A 280 25.07 13.48 -10.63
CA GLY A 280 26.31 13.42 -11.41
C GLY A 280 26.33 12.31 -12.46
N ASN A 281 25.20 11.63 -12.70
CA ASN A 281 25.01 10.69 -13.80
C ASN A 281 23.63 10.91 -14.45
N ASN A 282 23.36 10.21 -15.57
CA ASN A 282 22.10 10.32 -16.32
C ASN A 282 21.22 9.07 -16.12
N ASP A 283 21.42 8.30 -15.06
CA ASP A 283 20.68 7.06 -14.83
C ASP A 283 19.56 7.26 -13.81
N SER A 284 18.35 7.38 -14.33
CA SER A 284 17.13 7.59 -13.55
C SER A 284 16.61 6.33 -12.87
N LEU A 285 17.22 5.16 -13.12
CA LEU A 285 16.78 3.87 -12.59
C LEU A 285 17.74 3.32 -11.52
N ILE A 286 18.86 3.99 -11.23
CA ILE A 286 19.71 3.63 -10.09
C ILE A 286 18.87 3.61 -8.82
N ASP A 287 19.10 2.57 -8.01
CA ASP A 287 18.37 2.35 -6.77
C ASP A 287 16.85 2.36 -7.01
N PHE A 288 16.43 1.66 -8.07
CA PHE A 288 15.04 1.49 -8.49
C PHE A 288 14.31 2.80 -8.81
N GLY A 289 15.06 3.86 -9.08
CA GLY A 289 14.52 5.21 -9.32
C GLY A 289 14.16 5.95 -8.05
N ASN A 290 14.77 5.60 -6.90
CA ASN A 290 14.58 6.31 -5.64
C ASN A 290 14.83 7.82 -5.77
N THR A 291 15.86 8.25 -6.54
CA THR A 291 16.09 9.68 -6.79
C THR A 291 14.89 10.40 -7.40
N TYR A 292 14.01 9.66 -8.09
CA TYR A 292 12.80 10.13 -8.76
C TYR A 292 11.52 9.72 -8.02
N TYR A 293 11.61 9.56 -6.70
CA TYR A 293 10.48 9.28 -5.81
C TYR A 293 9.83 7.90 -5.97
N ASN A 294 10.49 6.94 -6.64
CA ASN A 294 10.01 5.56 -6.63
C ASN A 294 10.27 4.92 -5.26
N ASP A 295 9.30 4.16 -4.78
CA ASP A 295 9.50 3.10 -3.77
C ASP A 295 10.01 3.58 -2.39
N HIS A 296 9.84 4.88 -2.07
CA HIS A 296 10.29 5.44 -0.80
C HIS A 296 9.71 4.72 0.43
N ASN A 297 8.42 4.35 0.38
CA ASN A 297 7.78 3.55 1.44
C ASN A 297 8.40 2.15 1.56
N PHE A 298 8.73 1.50 0.44
CA PHE A 298 9.38 0.18 0.45
C PHE A 298 10.80 0.29 1.03
N HIS A 299 11.60 1.25 0.57
CA HIS A 299 13.00 1.39 0.95
C HIS A 299 13.13 1.86 2.41
N TYR A 300 12.48 2.98 2.75
CA TYR A 300 12.64 3.63 4.04
C TYR A 300 11.91 2.90 5.17
N GLY A 301 10.86 2.14 4.86
CA GLY A 301 10.13 1.31 5.82
C GLY A 301 11.04 0.33 6.57
N TYR A 302 12.04 -0.25 5.89
CA TYR A 302 12.99 -1.17 6.53
C TYR A 302 13.88 -0.49 7.57
N TYR A 303 14.34 0.74 7.30
CA TYR A 303 15.12 1.51 8.26
C TYR A 303 14.30 1.94 9.46
N VAL A 304 13.04 2.35 9.24
CA VAL A 304 12.11 2.68 10.33
C VAL A 304 11.83 1.47 11.21
N TYR A 305 11.63 0.29 10.60
CA TYR A 305 11.45 -0.94 11.35
C TYR A 305 12.69 -1.33 12.17
N ALA A 306 13.87 -1.27 11.56
CA ALA A 306 15.13 -1.53 12.26
C ALA A 306 15.35 -0.56 13.43
N ALA A 307 15.08 0.74 13.23
CA ALA A 307 15.15 1.74 14.29
C ALA A 307 14.15 1.47 15.43
N ALA A 308 12.92 1.02 15.12
CA ALA A 308 11.94 0.65 16.12
C ALA A 308 12.43 -0.52 16.99
N ILE A 309 13.09 -1.52 16.41
CA ILE A 309 13.70 -2.62 17.18
C ILE A 309 14.89 -2.13 18.00
N ILE A 310 15.79 -1.32 17.43
CA ILE A 310 16.93 -0.75 18.19
C ILE A 310 16.42 0.02 19.41
N ALA A 311 15.47 0.94 19.21
CA ALA A 311 14.89 1.73 20.30
C ALA A 311 14.06 0.91 21.30
N HIS A 312 13.52 -0.24 20.89
CA HIS A 312 12.85 -1.17 21.80
C HIS A 312 13.83 -1.78 22.82
N PHE A 313 15.04 -2.14 22.37
CA PHE A 313 16.07 -2.74 23.22
C PHE A 313 17.03 -1.74 23.86
N ASP A 314 17.25 -0.58 23.23
CA ASP A 314 17.98 0.55 23.78
C ASP A 314 17.12 1.84 23.70
N PRO A 315 16.25 2.10 24.69
CA PRO A 315 15.49 3.34 24.74
C PRO A 315 16.36 4.60 24.80
N SER A 316 17.61 4.49 25.29
CA SER A 316 18.53 5.63 25.37
C SER A 316 18.95 6.12 23.97
N TRP A 317 18.92 5.23 22.97
CA TRP A 317 19.17 5.52 21.56
C TRP A 317 18.31 6.68 21.02
N LEU A 318 17.08 6.83 21.52
CA LEU A 318 16.16 7.91 21.13
C LEU A 318 16.66 9.30 21.52
N SER A 319 17.46 9.39 22.60
CA SER A 319 17.99 10.65 23.15
C SER A 319 19.43 10.95 22.76
N LYS A 320 20.09 10.00 22.08
CA LYS A 320 21.49 10.10 21.63
C LYS A 320 21.72 11.34 20.79
N ASN A 321 22.84 12.03 21.03
CA ASN A 321 23.24 13.25 20.33
C ASN A 321 22.15 14.34 20.29
N GLY A 322 21.39 14.51 21.37
CA GLY A 322 20.29 15.48 21.42
C GLY A 322 19.02 15.05 20.66
N GLY A 323 18.84 13.75 20.43
CA GLY A 323 17.66 13.19 19.79
C GLY A 323 17.70 13.15 18.27
N VAL A 324 18.88 13.33 17.66
CA VAL A 324 19.07 13.29 16.20
C VAL A 324 18.55 11.99 15.58
N ASN A 325 18.75 10.86 16.26
CA ASN A 325 18.26 9.55 15.82
C ASN A 325 16.74 9.54 15.62
N ARG A 326 15.98 10.05 16.60
CA ARG A 326 14.52 10.17 16.50
C ARG A 326 14.10 11.12 15.38
N ILE A 327 14.79 12.25 15.24
CA ILE A 327 14.52 13.25 14.20
C ILE A 327 14.72 12.65 12.80
N TRP A 328 15.81 11.91 12.61
CA TRP A 328 16.13 11.24 11.34
C TRP A 328 15.04 10.25 10.94
N VAL A 329 14.63 9.36 11.85
CA VAL A 329 13.55 8.38 11.60
C VAL A 329 12.21 9.09 11.33
N ASN A 330 11.87 10.13 12.09
CA ASN A 330 10.65 10.90 11.87
C ASN A 330 10.65 11.61 10.50
N ASN A 331 11.80 12.10 10.03
CA ASN A 331 11.90 12.72 8.71
C ASN A 331 11.77 11.71 7.57
N LEU A 332 12.27 10.49 7.74
CA LEU A 332 11.96 9.40 6.82
C LEU A 332 10.45 9.18 6.73
N ILE A 333 9.76 8.99 7.87
CA ILE A 333 8.31 8.76 7.89
C ILE A 333 7.53 9.91 7.25
N ARG A 334 7.93 11.17 7.52
CA ARG A 334 7.30 12.35 6.93
C ARG A 334 7.46 12.38 5.41
N ASP A 335 8.51 11.81 4.85
CA ASP A 335 8.71 11.80 3.40
C ASP A 335 7.59 11.06 2.64
N TRP A 336 7.16 9.88 3.10
CA TRP A 336 6.15 9.09 2.40
C TRP A 336 4.76 9.06 3.07
N SER A 337 4.69 9.34 4.38
CA SER A 337 3.48 9.20 5.22
C SER A 337 3.23 10.41 6.13
N ASN A 338 3.60 11.62 5.68
CA ASN A 338 3.24 12.84 6.40
C ASN A 338 1.70 12.98 6.52
N PRO A 339 1.17 13.12 7.75
CA PRO A 339 -0.28 13.18 7.99
C PRO A 339 -0.91 14.56 7.79
N SER A 340 -0.14 15.62 7.51
CA SER A 340 -0.68 16.99 7.49
C SER A 340 -0.21 17.79 6.28
N ALA A 341 -1.16 18.41 5.57
CA ALA A 341 -0.85 19.40 4.53
C ALA A 341 -0.27 20.72 5.09
N GLU A 342 -0.25 20.89 6.42
CA GLU A 342 0.35 22.05 7.08
C GLU A 342 1.87 21.91 7.27
N ASP A 343 2.44 20.72 7.09
CA ASP A 343 3.89 20.52 7.11
C ASP A 343 4.53 21.19 5.86
N PRO A 344 5.36 22.24 6.01
CA PRO A 344 5.95 22.93 4.87
C PRO A 344 7.12 22.16 4.23
N PHE A 345 7.57 21.06 4.86
CA PHE A 345 8.74 20.32 4.43
C PHE A 345 8.40 19.06 3.62
N PHE A 346 7.20 18.51 3.78
CA PHE A 346 6.80 17.26 3.13
C PHE A 346 5.35 17.30 2.66
N PRO A 347 5.00 16.75 1.49
CA PRO A 347 3.62 16.69 1.03
C PRO A 347 2.79 15.73 1.89
N PHE A 348 1.49 15.99 1.98
CA PHE A 348 0.55 15.06 2.63
C PHE A 348 0.54 13.71 1.90
N SER A 349 0.80 12.63 2.64
CA SER A 349 0.58 11.24 2.21
C SER A 349 1.13 10.91 0.81
N ARG A 350 2.44 11.14 0.58
CA ARG A 350 3.06 10.99 -0.76
C ARG A 350 2.77 9.65 -1.43
N SER A 351 2.93 8.55 -0.68
CA SER A 351 2.76 7.20 -1.24
C SER A 351 1.33 6.68 -1.07
N PHE A 352 0.75 6.82 0.12
CA PHE A 352 -0.55 6.21 0.43
C PHE A 352 -1.72 7.04 -0.13
N ASP A 353 -2.56 6.40 -0.92
CA ASP A 353 -3.76 7.01 -1.49
C ASP A 353 -5.00 6.59 -0.69
N TRP A 354 -5.58 7.52 0.07
CA TRP A 354 -6.76 7.26 0.91
C TRP A 354 -8.03 6.96 0.13
N PHE A 355 -8.09 7.29 -1.17
CA PHE A 355 -9.21 6.93 -2.04
C PHE A 355 -9.08 5.49 -2.54
N HIS A 356 -7.87 5.06 -2.92
CA HIS A 356 -7.59 3.70 -3.37
C HIS A 356 -7.37 2.71 -2.21
N GLY A 357 -6.99 3.21 -1.04
CA GLY A 357 -6.72 2.44 0.16
C GLY A 357 -5.40 1.65 0.14
N HIS A 358 -4.51 1.92 -0.81
CA HIS A 358 -3.18 1.32 -0.91
C HIS A 358 -2.16 2.38 -1.38
N SER A 359 -0.87 2.07 -1.32
CA SER A 359 0.17 2.99 -1.81
C SER A 359 0.34 2.92 -3.33
N TRP A 360 0.98 3.95 -3.87
CA TRP A 360 1.58 3.91 -5.21
C TRP A 360 3.09 3.95 -5.07
N ALA A 361 3.76 3.04 -5.80
CA ALA A 361 5.20 2.86 -5.76
C ALA A 361 5.90 3.83 -6.72
N ARG A 362 5.36 3.96 -7.94
CA ARG A 362 5.90 4.87 -8.97
C ARG A 362 5.89 6.34 -8.52
N GLY A 363 7.05 6.98 -8.63
CA GLY A 363 7.31 8.39 -8.38
C GLY A 363 7.00 9.30 -9.58
N VAL A 364 7.89 10.23 -9.89
CA VAL A 364 7.65 11.29 -10.90
C VAL A 364 7.96 10.86 -12.34
N LEU A 365 8.50 9.66 -12.55
CA LEU A 365 8.76 9.12 -13.88
C LEU A 365 7.45 8.75 -14.58
N GLU A 366 7.19 9.37 -15.73
CA GLU A 366 5.98 9.13 -16.53
C GLU A 366 5.88 7.67 -16.99
N ALA A 367 4.66 7.13 -16.98
CA ALA A 367 4.37 5.83 -17.57
C ALA A 367 3.01 5.84 -18.29
N PRO A 368 2.89 5.18 -19.47
CA PRO A 368 1.66 5.21 -20.27
C PRO A 368 0.41 4.69 -19.54
N ASP A 369 0.62 3.74 -18.63
CA ASP A 369 -0.43 3.06 -17.87
C ASP A 369 -0.73 3.72 -16.51
N GLY A 370 -0.10 4.87 -16.21
CA GLY A 370 -0.28 5.63 -14.97
C GLY A 370 0.66 5.19 -13.85
N LYS A 371 0.24 5.38 -12.60
CA LYS A 371 0.95 4.89 -11.42
C LYS A 371 0.88 3.36 -11.34
N ASP A 372 1.87 2.75 -10.70
CA ASP A 372 1.90 1.32 -10.43
C ASP A 372 2.33 1.00 -8.99
N GLN A 373 1.97 -0.22 -8.59
CA GLN A 373 2.43 -0.89 -7.38
C GLN A 373 2.54 -2.40 -7.67
N GLU A 374 3.65 -3.01 -7.24
CA GLU A 374 3.91 -4.45 -7.35
C GLU A 374 3.89 -5.10 -5.95
N SER A 375 4.88 -4.78 -5.10
CA SER A 375 5.09 -5.41 -3.80
C SER A 375 4.04 -5.02 -2.75
N SER A 376 2.91 -5.74 -2.74
CA SER A 376 1.85 -5.52 -1.76
C SER A 376 2.30 -5.81 -0.32
N ALA A 377 3.24 -6.73 -0.14
CA ALA A 377 3.77 -7.05 1.19
C ALA A 377 4.65 -5.91 1.74
N GLU A 378 5.46 -5.25 0.90
CA GLU A 378 6.25 -4.10 1.33
C GLU A 378 5.39 -2.86 1.61
N ASP A 379 4.28 -2.66 0.88
CA ASP A 379 3.30 -1.61 1.21
C ASP A 379 2.76 -1.78 2.65
N ALA A 380 2.26 -2.98 2.96
CA ALA A 380 1.76 -3.27 4.31
C ALA A 380 2.86 -3.25 5.37
N PHE A 381 4.06 -3.76 5.06
CA PHE A 381 5.21 -3.72 5.95
C PHE A 381 5.62 -2.28 6.28
N SER A 382 5.64 -1.38 5.30
CA SER A 382 6.00 0.03 5.51
C SER A 382 5.07 0.72 6.51
N THR A 383 3.77 0.42 6.45
CA THR A 383 2.78 0.95 7.40
C THR A 383 2.92 0.31 8.77
N TYR A 384 3.19 -1.00 8.83
CA TYR A 384 3.49 -1.70 10.07
C TYR A 384 4.76 -1.17 10.76
N ALA A 385 5.80 -0.80 10.00
CA ALA A 385 7.02 -0.20 10.54
C ALA A 385 6.73 1.12 11.25
N ILE A 386 5.90 2.00 10.65
CA ILE A 386 5.48 3.27 11.27
C ILE A 386 4.70 3.01 12.56
N LYS A 387 3.78 2.04 12.55
CA LYS A 387 3.05 1.63 13.75
C LYS A 387 4.01 1.25 14.88
N MET A 388 4.99 0.39 14.59
CA MET A 388 5.94 -0.09 15.59
C MET A 388 6.84 1.04 16.10
N TRP A 389 7.23 1.96 15.23
CA TRP A 389 7.95 3.17 15.64
C TRP A 389 7.11 4.04 16.58
N GLY A 390 5.86 4.35 16.23
CA GLY A 390 4.93 5.11 17.07
C GLY A 390 4.76 4.49 18.46
N LYS A 391 4.59 3.17 18.50
CA LYS A 391 4.53 2.40 19.76
C LYS A 391 5.79 2.57 20.61
N VAL A 392 6.97 2.42 20.01
CA VAL A 392 8.26 2.45 20.73
C VAL A 392 8.59 3.86 21.24
N ILE A 393 8.23 4.92 20.51
CA ILE A 393 8.47 6.31 20.95
C ILE A 393 7.34 6.89 21.82
N GLY A 394 6.28 6.11 22.08
CA GLY A 394 5.12 6.57 22.84
C GLY A 394 4.25 7.60 22.13
N ASP A 395 4.26 7.64 20.80
CA ASP A 395 3.41 8.52 19.99
C ASP A 395 2.10 7.80 19.64
N ALA A 396 1.10 7.96 20.51
CA ALA A 396 -0.20 7.33 20.36
C ALA A 396 -0.94 7.75 19.08
N SER A 397 -0.74 8.98 18.60
CA SER A 397 -1.37 9.48 17.37
C SER A 397 -0.76 8.82 16.13
N LEU A 398 0.57 8.65 16.13
CA LEU A 398 1.26 7.92 15.07
C LEU A 398 0.85 6.45 15.04
N GLU A 399 0.87 5.78 16.20
CA GLU A 399 0.44 4.38 16.30
C GLU A 399 -1.02 4.18 15.87
N ALA A 400 -1.94 5.03 16.35
CA ALA A 400 -3.37 4.93 16.02
C ALA A 400 -3.61 5.14 14.51
N ARG A 401 -3.00 6.18 13.91
CA ARG A 401 -3.13 6.43 12.47
C ARG A 401 -2.57 5.27 11.65
N SER A 402 -1.43 4.71 12.04
CA SER A 402 -0.85 3.58 11.33
C SER A 402 -1.65 2.29 11.49
N ASN A 403 -2.35 2.09 12.61
CA ASN A 403 -3.32 0.99 12.73
C ASN A 403 -4.49 1.16 11.75
N LEU A 404 -5.05 2.37 11.63
CA LEU A 404 -6.09 2.68 10.65
C LEU A 404 -5.58 2.46 9.23
N GLN A 405 -4.44 3.05 8.86
CA GLN A 405 -3.85 2.89 7.53
C GLN A 405 -3.60 1.41 7.21
N LEU A 406 -3.06 0.62 8.15
CA LEU A 406 -2.78 -0.80 7.92
C LEU A 406 -4.08 -1.62 7.71
N ALA A 407 -5.17 -1.27 8.38
CA ALA A 407 -6.46 -1.91 8.16
C ALA A 407 -7.02 -1.60 6.76
N VAL A 408 -6.94 -0.34 6.33
CA VAL A 408 -7.35 0.08 4.99
C VAL A 408 -6.49 -0.60 3.92
N THR A 409 -5.17 -0.63 4.11
CA THR A 409 -4.22 -1.37 3.26
C THR A 409 -4.61 -2.84 3.16
N ALA A 410 -4.86 -3.52 4.29
CA ALA A 410 -5.23 -4.93 4.29
C ALA A 410 -6.49 -5.20 3.44
N ARG A 411 -7.55 -4.41 3.64
CA ARG A 411 -8.79 -4.54 2.86
C ARG A 411 -8.55 -4.30 1.38
N SER A 412 -7.80 -3.26 1.04
CA SER A 412 -7.49 -2.90 -0.35
C SER A 412 -6.65 -3.97 -1.04
N LEU A 413 -5.59 -4.47 -0.39
CA LEU A 413 -4.74 -5.53 -0.93
C LEU A 413 -5.51 -6.85 -1.13
N GLN A 414 -6.37 -7.23 -0.18
CA GLN A 414 -7.25 -8.41 -0.29
C GLN A 414 -8.31 -8.28 -1.40
N SER A 415 -8.65 -7.04 -1.79
CA SER A 415 -9.63 -6.79 -2.85
C SER A 415 -8.97 -6.71 -4.23
N TYR A 416 -7.82 -6.06 -4.34
CA TYR A 416 -7.25 -5.69 -5.64
C TYR A 416 -6.00 -6.46 -6.02
N PHE A 417 -5.24 -7.02 -5.06
CA PHE A 417 -3.93 -7.64 -5.31
C PHE A 417 -3.94 -9.15 -5.04
N LEU A 418 -4.55 -9.58 -3.93
CA LEU A 418 -4.57 -10.96 -3.46
C LEU A 418 -5.91 -11.60 -3.83
N LEU A 419 -5.91 -12.38 -4.91
CA LEU A 419 -7.10 -12.86 -5.59
C LEU A 419 -7.54 -14.20 -5.01
N ALA A 420 -8.18 -14.15 -3.84
CA ALA A 420 -8.87 -15.30 -3.26
C ALA A 420 -9.97 -15.83 -4.20
N SER A 421 -10.35 -17.09 -4.02
CA SER A 421 -11.35 -17.76 -4.88
C SER A 421 -12.72 -17.07 -4.88
N ASP A 422 -13.03 -16.32 -3.83
CA ASP A 422 -14.24 -15.53 -3.65
C ASP A 422 -14.10 -14.05 -4.06
N ASN A 423 -12.97 -13.65 -4.66
CA ASN A 423 -12.78 -12.28 -5.13
C ASN A 423 -13.79 -11.92 -6.23
N ASP A 424 -14.63 -10.92 -5.97
CA ASP A 424 -15.66 -10.42 -6.87
C ASP A 424 -15.34 -9.03 -7.46
N VAL A 425 -14.13 -8.52 -7.17
CA VAL A 425 -13.68 -7.18 -7.54
C VAL A 425 -12.96 -7.17 -8.88
N GLN A 426 -12.00 -8.09 -9.06
CA GLN A 426 -11.24 -8.20 -10.29
C GLN A 426 -11.96 -9.05 -11.34
N PRO A 427 -11.69 -8.85 -12.65
CA PRO A 427 -12.23 -9.71 -13.70
C PRO A 427 -12.03 -11.20 -13.40
N ALA A 428 -13.09 -12.00 -13.56
CA ALA A 428 -13.08 -13.42 -13.18
C ALA A 428 -11.96 -14.24 -13.85
N ASN A 429 -11.52 -13.85 -15.05
CA ASN A 429 -10.41 -14.49 -15.76
C ASN A 429 -9.02 -14.23 -15.15
N LEU A 430 -8.90 -13.30 -14.19
CA LEU A 430 -7.67 -13.04 -13.44
C LEU A 430 -7.63 -13.78 -12.10
N SER A 431 -8.77 -14.20 -11.54
CA SER A 431 -8.84 -14.83 -10.21
C SER A 431 -7.94 -16.06 -10.08
N GLY A 432 -7.83 -16.85 -11.15
CA GLY A 432 -6.94 -18.00 -11.23
C GLY A 432 -5.45 -17.69 -11.09
N ASN A 433 -5.03 -16.42 -11.16
CA ASN A 433 -3.63 -16.04 -10.98
C ASN A 433 -3.20 -15.95 -9.50
N ARG A 434 -4.16 -15.88 -8.55
CA ARG A 434 -3.96 -15.68 -7.10
C ARG A 434 -3.33 -14.35 -6.68
N ALA A 435 -2.52 -13.75 -7.52
CA ALA A 435 -2.05 -12.38 -7.36
C ALA A 435 -2.19 -11.61 -8.67
N THR A 436 -2.24 -10.29 -8.59
CA THR A 436 -2.24 -9.44 -9.79
C THR A 436 -0.90 -9.39 -10.50
N GLY A 437 0.21 -9.67 -9.82
CA GLY A 437 1.52 -9.16 -10.22
C GLY A 437 1.53 -7.63 -10.08
N ILE A 438 1.90 -6.93 -11.15
CA ILE A 438 1.97 -5.47 -11.16
C ILE A 438 0.60 -4.86 -11.47
N LEU A 439 0.05 -4.10 -10.51
CA LEU A 439 -1.18 -3.33 -10.68
C LEU A 439 -0.85 -1.90 -11.10
N TRP A 440 -1.53 -1.41 -12.13
CA TRP A 440 -1.43 -0.05 -12.64
C TRP A 440 -2.77 0.69 -12.52
N ASP A 441 -2.78 2.00 -12.78
CA ASP A 441 -4.03 2.74 -12.95
C ASP A 441 -4.90 2.17 -14.08
N ARG A 442 -4.26 1.71 -15.17
CA ARG A 442 -4.94 1.35 -16.42
C ARG A 442 -4.85 -0.12 -16.82
N LYS A 443 -4.07 -0.94 -16.09
CA LYS A 443 -3.93 -2.37 -16.38
C LYS A 443 -3.56 -3.18 -15.14
N ILE A 444 -3.65 -4.49 -15.29
CA ILE A 444 -3.08 -5.49 -14.38
C ILE A 444 -2.20 -6.39 -15.23
N ASN A 445 -1.03 -6.75 -14.73
CA ASN A 445 -0.12 -7.66 -15.42
C ASN A 445 0.49 -8.68 -14.45
N HIS A 446 0.14 -9.95 -14.62
CA HIS A 446 0.64 -11.06 -13.80
C HIS A 446 2.06 -11.44 -14.23
N THR A 447 3.01 -10.61 -13.82
CA THR A 447 4.45 -10.64 -14.15
C THR A 447 5.21 -9.96 -13.01
N THR A 448 6.54 -9.91 -13.11
CA THR A 448 7.37 -9.01 -12.30
C THR A 448 8.31 -8.18 -13.15
N TYR A 449 8.96 -7.17 -12.55
CA TYR A 449 10.05 -6.43 -13.22
C TYR A 449 11.32 -7.27 -13.50
N PHE A 450 11.43 -8.47 -12.93
CA PHE A 450 12.65 -9.28 -12.93
C PHE A 450 12.44 -10.73 -13.41
N GLY A 451 11.23 -11.09 -13.88
CA GLY A 451 10.95 -12.37 -14.55
C GLY A 451 9.54 -12.92 -14.29
N ASP A 452 9.17 -13.93 -15.07
CA ASP A 452 7.83 -14.53 -15.06
C ASP A 452 7.75 -15.87 -14.31
N ASP A 453 8.75 -16.22 -13.50
CA ASP A 453 8.66 -17.41 -12.65
C ASP A 453 7.55 -17.22 -11.62
N ILE A 454 6.70 -18.24 -11.42
CA ILE A 454 5.62 -18.21 -10.42
C ILE A 454 6.15 -17.92 -9.01
N ALA A 455 7.36 -18.39 -8.66
CA ALA A 455 7.96 -18.04 -7.38
C ALA A 455 8.25 -16.53 -7.25
N TYR A 456 8.60 -15.86 -8.35
CA TYR A 456 8.82 -14.42 -8.39
C TYR A 456 7.50 -13.68 -8.26
N ILE A 457 6.53 -14.02 -9.11
CA ILE A 457 5.25 -13.33 -9.20
C ILE A 457 4.45 -13.45 -7.90
N GLN A 458 4.42 -14.63 -7.27
CA GLN A 458 3.70 -14.78 -6.00
C GLN A 458 4.55 -14.31 -4.82
N GLY A 459 5.84 -14.61 -4.83
CA GLY A 459 6.75 -14.36 -3.70
C GLY A 459 6.96 -12.88 -3.40
N ILE A 460 6.90 -11.99 -4.40
CA ILE A 460 6.96 -10.53 -4.18
C ILE A 460 5.80 -10.02 -3.32
N HIS A 461 4.67 -10.72 -3.30
CA HIS A 461 3.53 -10.41 -2.43
C HIS A 461 3.62 -11.06 -1.04
N MET A 462 4.73 -11.72 -0.70
CA MET A 462 4.95 -12.40 0.59
C MET A 462 5.99 -11.71 1.46
N LEU A 463 7.06 -11.17 0.86
CA LEU A 463 8.22 -10.63 1.58
C LEU A 463 8.09 -9.13 1.88
N PRO A 464 8.61 -8.65 3.02
CA PRO A 464 9.18 -9.42 4.11
C PRO A 464 8.09 -10.08 4.95
N ILE A 465 8.36 -11.27 5.48
CA ILE A 465 7.41 -11.94 6.39
C ILE A 465 7.64 -11.43 7.81
N VAL A 466 6.60 -10.78 8.35
CA VAL A 466 6.56 -10.10 9.64
C VAL A 466 5.22 -10.37 10.32
N PRO A 467 5.00 -9.95 11.58
CA PRO A 467 3.74 -10.21 12.27
C PRO A 467 2.48 -9.73 11.55
N SER A 468 2.56 -8.60 10.82
CA SER A 468 1.43 -8.11 10.02
C SER A 468 1.12 -8.96 8.77
N SER A 469 2.03 -9.83 8.32
CA SER A 469 1.81 -10.64 7.10
C SER A 469 0.57 -11.52 7.21
N ALA A 470 0.29 -12.12 8.37
CA ALA A 470 -0.91 -12.93 8.61
C ALA A 470 -2.20 -12.10 8.75
N TYR A 471 -2.09 -10.78 8.90
CA TYR A 471 -3.23 -9.85 8.86
C TYR A 471 -3.58 -9.46 7.41
N ILE A 472 -2.56 -9.34 6.55
CA ILE A 472 -2.73 -9.04 5.13
C ILE A 472 -3.15 -10.28 4.33
N ARG A 473 -2.43 -11.40 4.53
CA ARG A 473 -2.64 -12.65 3.81
C ARG A 473 -3.49 -13.58 4.67
N LYS A 474 -4.79 -13.65 4.38
CA LYS A 474 -5.74 -14.51 5.11
C LYS A 474 -5.27 -15.98 5.05
N PRO A 475 -5.39 -16.75 6.15
CA PRO A 475 -5.00 -18.17 6.17
C PRO A 475 -5.57 -19.02 5.04
N SER A 476 -6.86 -18.84 4.70
CA SER A 476 -7.53 -19.54 3.59
C SER A 476 -6.87 -19.22 2.25
N PHE A 477 -6.62 -17.94 1.98
CA PHE A 477 -5.94 -17.50 0.75
C PHE A 477 -4.54 -18.10 0.63
N VAL A 478 -3.75 -18.11 1.71
CA VAL A 478 -2.41 -18.73 1.71
C VAL A 478 -2.48 -20.22 1.38
N ARG A 479 -3.49 -20.93 1.90
CA ARG A 479 -3.72 -22.35 1.58
C ARG A 479 -4.10 -22.53 0.10
N GLU A 480 -5.03 -21.74 -0.41
CA GLU A 480 -5.44 -21.80 -1.83
C GLU A 480 -4.29 -21.56 -2.79
N GLU A 481 -3.48 -20.53 -2.53
CA GLU A 481 -2.31 -20.20 -3.34
C GLU A 481 -1.25 -21.32 -3.30
N TRP A 482 -0.96 -21.84 -2.10
CA TRP A 482 -0.05 -22.97 -1.93
C TRP A 482 -0.50 -24.20 -2.71
N ASP A 483 -1.74 -24.63 -2.51
CA ASP A 483 -2.27 -25.84 -3.13
C ASP A 483 -2.31 -25.73 -4.66
N GLN A 484 -2.49 -24.51 -5.17
CA GLN A 484 -2.52 -24.25 -6.61
C GLN A 484 -1.12 -24.27 -7.23
N HIS A 485 -0.14 -23.59 -6.63
CA HIS A 485 1.16 -23.34 -7.27
C HIS A 485 2.29 -24.20 -6.72
N PHE A 486 2.32 -24.49 -5.41
CA PHE A 486 3.53 -24.94 -4.72
C PHE A 486 3.44 -26.35 -4.15
N ALA A 487 2.24 -26.81 -3.74
CA ALA A 487 2.06 -28.19 -3.29
C ALA A 487 2.58 -29.18 -4.33
N ASP A 488 3.34 -30.19 -3.88
CA ASP A 488 4.02 -31.18 -4.74
C ASP A 488 4.94 -30.57 -5.82
N ASN A 489 5.40 -29.32 -5.61
CA ASN A 489 6.16 -28.53 -6.57
C ASN A 489 5.44 -28.39 -7.95
N LYS A 490 4.11 -28.22 -7.95
CA LYS A 490 3.29 -28.12 -9.18
C LYS A 490 3.80 -27.11 -10.21
N SER A 491 4.26 -25.93 -9.79
CA SER A 491 4.80 -24.92 -10.70
C SER A 491 6.24 -25.21 -11.17
N GLY A 492 6.95 -26.16 -10.53
CA GLY A 492 8.37 -26.39 -10.71
C GLY A 492 9.28 -25.35 -10.04
N SER A 493 8.70 -24.34 -9.37
CA SER A 493 9.40 -23.15 -8.90
C SER A 493 10.00 -23.25 -7.49
N LEU A 494 9.79 -24.35 -6.76
CA LEU A 494 10.37 -24.54 -5.41
C LEU A 494 11.88 -24.85 -5.41
N ASN A 495 12.53 -24.69 -6.55
CA ASN A 495 13.98 -24.69 -6.69
C ASN A 495 14.52 -23.27 -6.96
N SER A 496 13.66 -22.25 -6.95
CA SER A 496 14.05 -20.86 -7.15
C SER A 496 14.82 -20.37 -5.92
N ASP A 497 16.10 -20.10 -6.11
CA ASP A 497 17.01 -19.69 -5.03
C ASP A 497 16.46 -18.46 -4.28
N ASP A 498 15.90 -17.44 -4.96
CA ASP A 498 15.57 -16.18 -4.30
C ASP A 498 14.25 -16.15 -3.49
N PHE A 499 13.29 -17.03 -3.78
CA PHE A 499 11.93 -16.92 -3.22
C PHE A 499 11.43 -18.18 -2.50
N THR A 500 12.09 -19.32 -2.67
CA THR A 500 11.65 -20.59 -2.06
C THR A 500 11.52 -20.47 -0.54
N GLY A 501 12.47 -19.83 0.15
CA GLY A 501 12.36 -19.61 1.59
C GLY A 501 11.14 -18.80 1.97
N HIS A 502 10.89 -17.65 1.32
CA HIS A 502 9.72 -16.81 1.57
C HIS A 502 8.41 -17.58 1.35
N ILE A 503 8.33 -18.39 0.29
CA ILE A 503 7.18 -19.25 0.00
C ILE A 503 6.91 -20.25 1.13
N TYR A 504 7.95 -20.94 1.61
CA TYR A 504 7.81 -21.84 2.76
C TYR A 504 7.47 -21.10 4.05
N VAL A 505 8.08 -19.96 4.39
CA VAL A 505 7.71 -19.23 5.62
C VAL A 505 6.25 -18.75 5.54
N ASN A 506 5.80 -18.28 4.37
CA ASN A 506 4.41 -17.84 4.15
C ASN A 506 3.42 -18.97 4.42
N LEU A 507 3.73 -20.21 4.04
CA LEU A 507 2.88 -21.39 4.29
C LEU A 507 2.54 -21.58 5.78
N ALA A 508 3.38 -21.11 6.73
CA ALA A 508 3.06 -21.18 8.15
C ALA A 508 1.80 -20.37 8.54
N ILE A 509 1.42 -19.41 7.71
CA ILE A 509 0.20 -18.62 7.86
C ILE A 509 -1.05 -19.43 7.48
N ALA A 510 -0.96 -20.47 6.66
CA ALA A 510 -2.13 -21.23 6.18
C ALA A 510 -2.87 -21.97 7.29
N ASP A 511 -2.15 -22.84 8.01
CA ASP A 511 -2.70 -23.73 9.03
C ASP A 511 -1.57 -24.43 9.80
N LYS A 512 -1.94 -25.37 10.69
CA LYS A 512 -0.98 -26.12 11.51
C LYS A 512 -0.08 -27.04 10.65
N ALA A 513 -0.62 -27.68 9.62
CA ALA A 513 0.15 -28.58 8.76
C ALA A 513 1.18 -27.79 7.95
N GLY A 514 0.76 -26.64 7.40
CA GLY A 514 1.63 -25.68 6.76
C GLY A 514 2.75 -25.22 7.68
N ALA A 515 2.44 -24.82 8.93
CA ALA A 515 3.47 -24.42 9.89
C ALA A 515 4.49 -25.52 10.21
N PHE A 516 4.06 -26.79 10.29
CA PHE A 516 5.00 -27.92 10.44
C PHE A 516 5.90 -28.10 9.24
N GLU A 517 5.34 -28.05 8.03
CA GLU A 517 6.09 -28.17 6.78
C GLU A 517 7.11 -27.04 6.62
N SER A 518 6.67 -25.79 6.82
CA SER A 518 7.52 -24.61 6.83
C SER A 518 8.67 -24.72 7.82
N HIS A 519 8.38 -25.11 9.07
CA HIS A 519 9.40 -25.23 10.09
C HIS A 519 10.39 -26.35 9.77
N ALA A 520 9.90 -27.50 9.29
CA ALA A 520 10.74 -28.62 8.86
C ALA A 520 11.66 -28.24 7.69
N PHE A 521 11.19 -27.42 6.75
CA PHE A 521 12.02 -26.87 5.67
C PHE A 521 13.11 -25.94 6.23
N MET A 522 12.75 -25.00 7.10
CA MET A 522 13.70 -24.03 7.68
C MET A 522 14.77 -24.70 8.55
N ARG A 523 14.42 -25.79 9.24
CA ARG A 523 15.38 -26.58 10.04
C ARG A 523 16.49 -27.24 9.23
N LYS A 524 16.32 -27.38 7.90
CA LYS A 524 17.33 -27.96 6.99
C LYS A 524 18.28 -26.90 6.42
N GLN A 525 17.98 -25.61 6.62
CA GLN A 525 18.75 -24.52 6.04
C GLN A 525 19.94 -24.12 6.92
N THR A 526 20.91 -23.48 6.29
CA THR A 526 22.03 -22.77 6.91
C THR A 526 21.92 -21.28 6.55
N THR A 527 22.60 -20.40 7.28
CA THR A 527 22.49 -18.93 7.09
C THR A 527 23.01 -18.43 5.73
N ASP A 528 23.75 -19.26 5.01
CA ASP A 528 24.26 -19.03 3.66
C ASP A 528 23.43 -19.78 2.59
N SER A 529 22.30 -20.39 2.98
CA SER A 529 21.42 -21.10 2.04
C SER A 529 20.93 -20.14 0.95
N PRO A 530 20.95 -20.55 -0.34
CA PRO A 530 20.44 -19.73 -1.43
C PRO A 530 18.98 -19.35 -1.20
N TYR A 531 18.19 -20.24 -0.56
CA TYR A 531 16.76 -20.04 -0.27
C TYR A 531 16.46 -18.93 0.74
N LEU A 532 17.46 -18.31 1.35
CA LEU A 532 17.30 -17.25 2.36
C LEU A 532 17.63 -15.86 1.81
N SER A 533 17.55 -15.66 0.50
CA SER A 533 17.75 -14.35 -0.12
C SER A 533 16.93 -13.27 0.60
N ARG A 534 17.62 -12.29 1.19
CA ARG A 534 17.05 -11.15 1.92
C ARG A 534 16.23 -11.52 3.19
N SER A 535 16.41 -12.72 3.73
CA SER A 535 15.76 -13.16 4.97
C SER A 535 16.75 -13.47 6.10
N SER A 536 16.23 -13.58 7.32
CA SER A 536 16.98 -14.08 8.48
C SER A 536 16.51 -15.50 8.78
N LEU A 537 17.43 -16.47 8.77
CA LEU A 537 17.12 -17.84 9.20
C LEU A 537 16.66 -17.85 10.65
N THR A 538 17.26 -17.01 11.49
CA THR A 538 16.89 -16.86 12.90
C THR A 538 15.42 -16.49 13.04
N TRP A 539 15.00 -15.47 12.29
CA TRP A 539 13.61 -15.02 12.29
C TRP A 539 12.67 -16.06 11.69
N ASP A 540 13.05 -16.67 10.56
CA ASP A 540 12.19 -17.63 9.86
C ASP A 540 11.97 -18.91 10.68
N LEU A 541 13.01 -19.39 11.38
CA LEU A 541 12.88 -20.47 12.36
C LEU A 541 11.94 -20.09 13.50
N ALA A 542 12.07 -18.87 14.03
CA ALA A 542 11.24 -18.38 15.12
C ALA A 542 9.77 -18.23 14.71
N TYR A 543 9.51 -17.60 13.57
CA TYR A 543 8.18 -17.34 13.04
C TYR A 543 7.44 -18.64 12.72
N THR A 544 8.08 -19.56 11.97
CA THR A 544 7.47 -20.85 11.61
C THR A 544 7.23 -21.75 12.83
N ALA A 545 8.15 -21.75 13.81
CA ALA A 545 7.95 -22.47 15.07
C ALA A 545 6.76 -21.92 15.85
N ALA A 546 6.69 -20.59 16.00
CA ALA A 546 5.68 -19.89 16.79
C ALA A 546 4.27 -20.00 16.19
N LEU A 547 4.13 -20.05 14.86
CA LEU A 547 2.83 -20.24 14.20
C LEU A 547 2.29 -21.67 14.22
N GLY A 548 2.95 -22.59 14.93
CA GLY A 548 2.46 -23.95 15.18
C GLY A 548 3.41 -25.06 14.74
N GLY A 549 4.56 -24.74 14.13
CA GLY A 549 5.53 -25.74 13.69
C GLY A 549 6.31 -26.38 14.83
N SER A 550 6.48 -25.70 15.97
CA SER A 550 7.18 -26.25 17.14
C SER A 550 6.88 -25.47 18.43
N LEU A 551 5.67 -25.64 18.98
CA LEU A 551 5.24 -25.01 20.24
C LEU A 551 5.61 -25.86 21.46
N ALA A 552 5.87 -25.22 22.61
CA ALA A 552 6.17 -25.90 23.87
C ALA A 552 4.97 -26.63 24.49
N SER A 553 3.75 -26.25 24.13
CA SER A 553 2.52 -26.93 24.51
C SER A 553 1.44 -26.74 23.42
N ASN A 554 0.44 -27.62 23.39
CA ASN A 554 -0.71 -27.45 22.49
C ASN A 554 -1.57 -26.29 22.98
N VAL A 555 -1.60 -25.21 22.21
CA VAL A 555 -2.49 -24.06 22.45
C VAL A 555 -3.90 -24.44 21.98
N SER A 556 -4.91 -24.13 22.78
CA SER A 556 -6.30 -24.16 22.29
C SER A 556 -6.47 -23.12 21.19
N VAL A 557 -6.66 -23.57 19.96
CA VAL A 557 -6.95 -22.69 18.81
C VAL A 557 -8.19 -21.88 19.13
N ASN A 558 -8.10 -20.55 19.04
CA ASN A 558 -9.25 -19.72 19.35
C ASN A 558 -10.18 -19.65 18.13
N SER A 559 -11.21 -20.51 18.10
CA SER A 559 -12.17 -20.61 16.99
C SER A 559 -12.96 -19.30 16.75
N THR A 560 -12.97 -18.37 17.71
CA THR A 560 -13.69 -17.09 17.62
C THR A 560 -12.93 -15.97 16.90
N ARG A 561 -11.66 -16.17 16.52
CA ARG A 561 -10.83 -15.15 15.83
C ARG A 561 -10.57 -15.43 14.35
N LEU A 562 -11.23 -16.44 13.78
CA LEU A 562 -11.27 -16.64 12.34
C LEU A 562 -12.18 -15.54 11.76
N TRP A 563 -11.59 -14.41 11.37
CA TRP A 563 -12.33 -13.37 10.68
C TRP A 563 -12.91 -13.95 9.38
N ASN A 564 -14.24 -13.87 9.23
CA ASN A 564 -14.91 -14.05 7.94
C ASN A 564 -14.35 -13.01 6.96
#